data_AF-A0A5N6Y730-F1
#
_entry.id   AF-A0A5N6Y730-F1
#
_cell.length_a   1.000
_cell.length_b   1.000
_cell.length_c   1.000
_cell.angle_alpha   90.00
_cell.angle_beta   90.00
_cell.angle_gamma   90.00
#
_symmetry.space_group_name_H-M   'P 1'
#
loop_
_entity.id
_entity.type
_entity.pdbx_description
1 polymer ?
#
loop_
_entity_poly.entity_id
_entity_poly.type
_entity_poly.pdbx_seq_one_letter_code
_entity_poly.pdbx_strand_id
1 'polypeptide(L)' 'MCTTYYIQYTCGCRREWEFVQCDERQGTNVRCHPILKRWGKDSTNYCKNHLVKPDAPAKYYSERGAEDL' A
#
# COMPACT_ATOMS: atom_id res chain seq x y z
N MET A 1 -6.79 0.98 -23.57
CA MET A 1 -5.83 1.79 -22.76
C MET A 1 -5.50 1.06 -21.46
N CYS A 2 -4.22 0.84 -21.15
CA CYS A 2 -3.81 0.20 -19.89
C CYS A 2 -4.10 1.07 -18.66
N THR A 3 -4.37 0.42 -17.53
CA THR A 3 -4.69 1.09 -16.26
C THR A 3 -3.84 0.54 -15.11
N THR A 4 -3.35 1.43 -14.25
CA THR A 4 -2.72 1.08 -12.97
C THR A 4 -3.63 1.46 -11.82
N TYR A 5 -3.90 0.53 -10.94
CA TYR A 5 -4.69 0.74 -9.73
C TYR A 5 -3.82 1.01 -8.51
N TYR A 6 -4.36 1.77 -7.56
CA TYR A 6 -3.78 1.98 -6.24
C TYR A 6 -4.66 1.38 -5.16
N ILE A 7 -4.05 0.81 -4.12
CA ILE A 7 -4.71 0.43 -2.87
C ILE A 7 -4.44 1.49 -1.81
N GLN A 8 -5.47 1.86 -1.04
CA GLN A 8 -5.33 2.66 0.17
C GLN A 8 -5.46 1.75 1.39
N TYR A 9 -4.50 1.83 2.30
CA TYR A 9 -4.54 1.09 3.56
C TYR A 9 -5.35 1.86 4.61
N THR A 10 -5.87 1.17 5.62
CA THR A 10 -6.61 1.79 6.73
C THR A 10 -5.81 2.88 7.45
N CYS A 11 -4.48 2.77 7.48
CA CYS A 11 -3.57 3.82 7.98
C CYS A 11 -3.35 5.00 7.00
N GLY A 12 -4.08 5.08 5.89
CA GLY A 12 -3.98 6.13 4.88
C GLY A 12 -2.85 5.96 3.86
N CYS A 13 -1.94 5.00 4.04
CA CYS A 13 -0.85 4.73 3.09
C CYS A 13 -1.39 4.28 1.72
N ARG A 14 -0.64 4.56 0.65
CA ARG A 14 -1.01 4.22 -0.73
C ARG A 14 0.05 3.34 -1.38
N ARG A 15 -0.36 2.35 -2.18
CA ARG A 15 0.56 1.57 -3.02
C ARG A 15 -0.03 1.20 -4.36
N GLU A 16 0.85 0.99 -5.33
CA GLU A 16 0.49 0.33 -6.58
C GLU A 16 -0.04 -1.08 -6.28
N TRP A 17 -1.15 -1.42 -6.92
CA TRP A 17 -1.85 -2.67 -6.71
C TRP A 17 -1.80 -3.51 -7.98
N GLU A 18 -2.81 -3.40 -8.84
CA GLU A 18 -2.93 -4.19 -10.04
C GLU A 18 -2.67 -3.33 -11.27
N PHE A 19 -1.86 -3.86 -12.18
CA PHE A 19 -1.74 -3.32 -13.52
C PHE A 19 -2.61 -4.16 -14.47
N VAL A 20 -3.51 -3.49 -15.18
CA VAL A 20 -4.38 -4.13 -16.18
C VAL A 20 -3.97 -3.64 -17.56
N GLN A 21 -3.42 -4.57 -18.36
CA GLN A 21 -3.12 -4.34 -19.75
C GLN A 21 -4.43 -4.36 -20.56
N CYS A 22 -4.58 -3.49 -21.56
CA CYS A 22 -5.74 -3.57 -22.42
C CYS A 22 -5.62 -4.72 -23.41
N ASP A 23 -6.77 -5.20 -23.88
CA ASP A 23 -6.91 -6.34 -24.78
C ASP A 23 -6.00 -6.23 -26.02
N GLU A 24 -5.89 -5.05 -26.63
CA GLU A 24 -5.02 -4.78 -27.79
C GLU A 24 -3.52 -5.09 -27.57
N ARG A 25 -3.07 -5.09 -26.32
CA ARG A 25 -1.65 -5.29 -25.95
C ARG A 25 -1.44 -6.57 -25.15
N GLN A 26 -2.49 -7.33 -24.86
CA GLN A 26 -2.45 -8.51 -24.02
C GLN A 26 -1.42 -9.52 -24.55
N GLY A 27 -0.59 -10.05 -23.64
CA GLY A 27 0.47 -11.00 -24.00
C GLY A 27 1.74 -10.36 -24.60
N THR A 28 1.84 -9.02 -24.58
CA THR A 28 3.05 -8.29 -25.00
C THR A 28 3.69 -7.55 -23.82
N ASN A 29 4.97 -7.21 -23.95
CA ASN A 29 5.66 -6.34 -22.98
C ASN A 29 5.48 -4.84 -23.28
N VAL A 30 4.54 -4.48 -24.15
CA VAL A 30 4.30 -3.09 -24.58
C VAL A 30 3.12 -2.50 -23.80
N ARG A 31 3.36 -1.36 -23.16
CA ARG A 31 2.31 -0.59 -22.46
C ARG A 31 1.69 0.45 -23.36
N CYS A 32 0.41 0.76 -23.16
CA CYS A 32 -0.21 1.95 -23.75
C CYS A 32 0.45 3.24 -23.24
N HIS A 33 0.39 4.27 -24.07
CA HIS A 33 0.67 5.65 -23.67
C HIS A 33 -0.48 6.54 -24.18
N PRO A 34 -1.19 7.29 -23.31
CA PRO A 34 -0.98 7.38 -21.86
C PRO A 34 -1.44 6.13 -21.07
N ILE A 35 -1.10 6.08 -19.78
CA ILE A 35 -1.60 5.09 -18.80
C ILE A 35 -2.59 5.80 -17.88
N LEU A 36 -3.75 5.18 -17.61
CA LEU A 36 -4.68 5.70 -16.62
C LEU A 36 -4.29 5.27 -15.21
N LYS A 37 -4.38 6.20 -14.27
CA LYS A 37 -4.18 5.95 -12.84
C LYS A 37 -5.53 5.99 -12.14
N ARG A 38 -5.91 4.91 -11.44
CA ARG A 38 -7.22 4.75 -10.80
C ARG A 38 -7.09 4.25 -9.37
N TRP A 39 -8.09 4.53 -8.55
CA TRP A 39 -8.24 3.87 -7.26
C TRP A 39 -8.79 2.46 -7.48
N GLY A 40 -8.15 1.49 -6.85
CA GLY A 40 -8.59 0.10 -6.79
C GLY A 40 -9.55 -0.10 -5.62
N LYS A 41 -9.25 -1.09 -4.79
CA LYS A 41 -10.00 -1.39 -3.56
C LYS A 41 -9.30 -0.84 -2.33
N ASP A 42 -10.07 -0.60 -1.27
CA ASP A 42 -9.51 -0.33 0.06
C ASP A 42 -8.91 -1.60 0.65
N SER A 43 -7.79 -1.45 1.36
CA SER A 43 -7.23 -2.55 2.14
C SER A 43 -8.03 -2.73 3.42
N THR A 44 -8.34 -3.97 3.74
CA THR A 44 -8.95 -4.34 5.04
C THR A 44 -7.92 -4.41 6.17
N ASN A 45 -6.64 -4.09 5.90
CA ASN A 45 -5.55 -4.20 6.85
C ASN A 45 -4.57 -3.00 6.74
N TYR A 46 -3.61 -2.95 7.65
CA TYR A 46 -2.51 -2.00 7.66
C TYR A 46 -1.50 -2.28 6.54
N CYS A 47 -0.79 -1.25 6.10
CA CYS A 47 0.28 -1.42 5.13
C CYS A 47 1.47 -2.16 5.75
N LYS A 48 2.38 -2.74 4.95
CA LYS A 48 3.58 -3.44 5.48
C LYS A 48 4.47 -2.59 6.40
N ASN A 49 4.35 -1.26 6.37
CA ASN A 49 5.12 -0.37 7.24
C ASN A 49 4.47 -0.24 8.63
N HIS A 50 3.17 -0.50 8.73
CA HIS A 50 2.39 -0.44 9.97
C HIS A 50 1.85 -1.82 10.39
N LEU A 51 2.11 -2.86 9.60
CA LEU A 51 1.88 -4.25 9.97
C LEU A 51 3.00 -4.67 10.93
N VAL A 52 2.69 -4.69 12.21
CA VAL A 52 3.60 -5.18 13.25
C VAL A 52 3.65 -6.71 13.18
N LYS A 53 4.84 -7.30 13.23
CA LYS A 53 4.98 -8.75 13.30
C LYS A 53 4.51 -9.25 14.69
N PRO A 54 3.92 -10.44 14.81
CA PRO A 54 3.49 -10.98 16.10
C PRO A 54 4.60 -11.06 17.16
N ASP A 55 5.86 -11.26 16.73
CA ASP A 55 7.06 -11.34 17.55
C ASP A 55 7.84 -10.03 17.63
N ALA A 56 7.32 -8.95 17.04
CA ALA A 56 7.99 -7.66 17.14
C ALA A 56 8.02 -7.23 18.62
N PRO A 57 9.19 -6.80 19.15
CA PRO A 57 9.29 -6.36 20.52
C PRO A 57 8.36 -5.16 20.72
N ALA A 58 7.34 -5.33 21.55
CA ALA A 58 6.44 -4.27 21.94
C ALA A 58 7.21 -3.28 22.84
N LYS A 59 7.54 -2.10 22.30
CA LYS A 59 8.01 -1.00 23.13
C LYS A 59 6.80 -0.26 23.68
N TYR A 60 6.46 -0.55 24.93
CA TYR A 60 5.52 0.26 25.70
C TYR A 60 6.28 1.49 26.22
N TYR A 61 5.93 2.67 25.71
CA TYR A 61 6.38 3.91 26.34
C TYR A 61 5.38 4.20 27.47
N SER A 62 5.84 4.15 28.72
CA SER A 62 5.03 4.60 29.85
C SER A 62 4.82 6.11 29.73
N GLU A 63 3.57 6.55 29.71
CA GLU A 63 3.20 7.96 29.89
C GLU A 63 3.52 8.39 31.33
N ARG A 64 4.79 8.71 31.58
CA ARG A 64 5.23 9.66 32.59
C ARG A 64 6.73 9.87 32.43
N GLY A 65 7.09 11.06 31.93
CA GLY A 65 8.34 11.65 32.38
C GLY A 65 8.25 11.84 33.89
N ALA A 66 9.16 11.24 34.64
CA ALA A 66 9.42 11.52 36.04
C ALA A 66 10.89 11.19 36.29
N GLU A 67 11.68 12.27 36.20
CA GLU A 67 12.88 12.64 36.95
C GLU A 67 13.84 11.56 37.49
N ASP A 68 15.12 11.89 37.28
CA ASP A 68 16.32 11.30 37.87
C ASP A 68 16.11 10.77 39.31
N LEU A 69 16.59 9.54 39.55
CA LEU A 69 17.44 9.14 40.69
C LEU A 69 17.98 7.71 40.46
#